data_AF-A2EPZ8-F1
#
_entry.id   AF-A2EPZ8-F1
#
_cell.length_a   1.000
_cell.length_b   1.000
_cell.length_c   1.000
_cell.angle_alpha   90.00
_cell.angle_beta   90.00
_cell.angle_gamma   90.00
#
_symmetry.space_group_name_H-M   'P 1'
#
loop_
_entity.id
_entity.type
_entity.pdbx_description
1 polymer ?
#
loop_
_entity_poly.entity_id
_entity_poly.type
_entity_poly.pdbx_seq_one_letter_code
_entity_poly.pdbx_strand_id
1 'polypeptide(L)'
;MDDLEQILRLTDISCDGEAVEYNKNGNPFITVSRNTKAETRESRNNRLSREQLELSQRSLEERAEQTRVRVPVLITPATSAHQSRANSRATSAASKSLNSVTMNQVKARTKTMPEKMYQMRQVYLTQLLINKKQHDIAKLHRIQVNTEAQVIKDEQDCADEANEYKISMNKLQAALSKSRKQAAENSAMYSTLNKELIQLQASVNTKTSIISKNEEILETYQECEKFLKGFLNEGYNNIFEYFNHPSVLVDELDLLQSETLNLVKCYNHYVEAQGVINEKVQKKASQQEQEEKDITASENKPRELESRDYNGTEAAKKNDSLDQEIAKLKQLVTDTYVACFGSKPDISPMNMLEKIESSLESMIKIEDTVSSDILSEIKTKKDEERKLKERLDGQEKRRLEQLRKVEQALQRANKSIPKHDKKRSIERMLPYKLVTKHRNQSDILAAQQEKENALLFGPPE
;
A
#
# COMPACT_ATOMS: atom_id res chain seq x y z
N MET A 1 11.68 29.33 5.99
CA MET A 1 10.43 29.72 6.67
C MET A 1 9.47 28.62 6.32
N ASP A 2 9.18 27.75 7.28
CA ASP A 2 8.50 26.48 7.04
C ASP A 2 6.99 26.75 6.92
N ASP A 3 6.41 26.43 5.77
CA ASP A 3 4.99 26.67 5.49
C ASP A 3 4.09 26.00 6.55
N LEU A 4 4.58 24.94 7.18
CA LEU A 4 3.94 24.25 8.30
C LEU A 4 3.82 25.13 9.56
N GLU A 5 4.82 25.97 9.84
CA GLU A 5 4.85 26.86 11.01
C GLU A 5 3.89 28.05 10.83
N GLN A 6 3.76 28.53 9.58
CA GLN A 6 2.78 29.55 9.21
C GLN A 6 1.35 29.00 9.25
N ILE A 7 1.14 27.77 8.79
CA ILE A 7 -0.16 27.09 8.85
C ILE A 7 -0.56 26.84 10.31
N LEU A 8 0.36 26.40 11.19
CA LEU A 8 0.07 26.22 12.61
C LEU A 8 -0.35 27.53 13.30
N ARG A 9 0.35 28.63 13.01
CA ARG A 9 0.00 29.96 13.52
C ARG A 9 -1.38 30.42 13.03
N LEU A 10 -1.73 30.14 11.78
CA LEU A 10 -3.02 30.51 11.22
C LEU A 10 -4.18 29.64 11.74
N THR A 11 -3.92 28.36 12.04
CA THR A 11 -4.91 27.47 12.68
C THR A 11 -5.15 27.81 14.15
N ASP A 12 -4.15 28.35 14.86
CA ASP A 12 -4.33 28.80 16.25
C ASP A 12 -5.13 30.12 16.33
N ILE A 13 -4.97 31.03 15.36
CA ILE A 13 -5.70 32.31 15.32
C ILE A 13 -7.16 32.14 14.88
N SER A 14 -7.47 31.12 14.06
CA SER A 14 -8.82 30.93 13.49
C SER A 14 -9.83 30.25 14.42
N CYS A 15 -9.41 29.76 15.60
CA CYS A 15 -10.33 29.25 16.64
C CYS A 15 -10.75 30.30 17.67
N ASP A 16 -10.13 31.48 17.69
CA ASP A 16 -10.44 32.55 18.63
C ASP A 16 -11.50 33.50 18.06
N GLY A 17 -12.74 33.00 17.99
CA GLY A 17 -13.90 33.87 17.92
C GLY A 17 -13.99 34.72 19.18
N GLU A 18 -13.32 35.88 19.22
CA GLU A 18 -13.53 36.87 20.26
C GLU A 18 -15.01 37.30 20.24
N ALA A 19 -15.78 36.84 21.22
CA ALA A 19 -17.12 37.36 21.45
C ALA A 19 -17.00 38.84 21.83
N VAL A 20 -17.39 39.71 20.90
CA VAL A 20 -17.46 41.16 21.13
C VAL A 20 -18.47 41.43 22.23
N GLU A 21 -18.00 41.81 23.42
CA GLU A 21 -18.87 42.24 24.51
C GLU A 21 -19.51 43.59 24.14
N TYR A 22 -20.78 43.56 23.76
CA TYR A 22 -21.56 44.77 23.55
C TYR A 22 -21.84 45.45 24.89
N ASN A 23 -21.70 46.77 24.92
CA ASN A 23 -22.01 47.57 26.10
C ASN A 23 -23.50 47.43 26.45
N LYS A 24 -23.80 46.75 27.58
CA LYS A 24 -25.17 46.49 28.02
C LYS A 24 -25.96 47.77 28.37
N ASN A 25 -25.29 48.91 28.50
CA ASN A 25 -25.88 50.19 28.92
C ASN A 25 -25.72 51.32 27.89
N GLY A 26 -25.32 51.05 26.64
CA GLY A 26 -25.07 52.09 25.64
C GLY A 26 -25.18 51.61 24.18
N ASN A 27 -24.96 52.54 23.24
CA ASN A 27 -25.11 52.30 21.80
C ASN A 27 -24.33 51.04 21.35
N PRO A 28 -25.00 50.03 20.75
CA PRO A 28 -24.39 48.76 20.37
C PRO A 28 -23.31 48.86 19.29
N PHE A 29 -23.16 50.02 18.63
CA PHE A 29 -22.13 50.25 17.61
C PHE A 29 -20.83 50.86 18.16
N ILE A 30 -20.74 51.10 19.47
CA ILE A 30 -19.51 51.60 20.10
C ILE A 30 -18.87 50.45 20.88
N THR A 31 -17.84 49.83 20.28
CA THR A 31 -17.03 48.81 20.94
C THR A 31 -16.17 49.48 22.01
N VAL A 32 -16.25 49.00 23.25
CA VAL A 32 -15.42 49.50 24.35
C VAL A 32 -13.99 49.04 24.08
N SER A 33 -13.07 49.96 23.75
CA SER A 33 -11.65 49.63 23.63
C SER A 33 -11.11 49.30 25.02
N ARG A 34 -11.00 48.01 25.34
CA ARG A 34 -10.28 47.59 26.54
C ARG A 34 -8.80 47.54 26.23
N ASN A 35 -8.01 48.26 27.05
CA ASN A 35 -6.58 47.98 27.24
C ASN A 35 -6.43 46.53 27.74
N THR A 36 -6.18 45.60 26.83
CA THR A 36 -6.01 44.17 27.13
C THR A 36 -4.61 43.93 27.70
N LYS A 37 -4.51 43.89 29.03
CA LYS A 37 -3.50 43.00 29.63
C LYS A 37 -3.93 41.58 29.26
N ALA A 38 -3.04 40.83 28.59
CA ALA A 38 -3.28 39.47 28.16
C ALA A 38 -3.72 38.60 29.35
N GLU A 39 -5.02 38.33 29.45
CA GLU A 39 -5.60 37.46 30.46
C GLU A 39 -5.22 36.02 30.08
N THR A 40 -4.54 35.29 30.98
CA THR A 40 -4.15 33.90 30.70
C THR A 40 -5.39 33.03 30.56
N ARG A 41 -5.34 32.03 29.66
CA ARG A 41 -6.44 31.09 29.37
C ARG A 41 -7.02 30.45 30.65
N GLU A 42 -6.16 30.17 31.61
CA GLU A 42 -6.54 29.61 32.91
C GLU A 42 -7.39 30.59 33.75
N SER A 43 -7.02 31.88 33.77
CA SER A 43 -7.79 32.92 34.48
C SER A 43 -9.18 33.12 33.87
N ARG A 44 -9.28 33.07 32.54
CA ARG A 44 -10.55 33.16 31.81
C ARG A 44 -11.47 31.96 32.09
N ASN A 45 -10.92 30.74 32.06
CA ASN A 45 -11.68 29.53 32.36
C ASN A 45 -12.17 29.50 33.83
N ASN A 46 -11.35 29.98 34.76
CA ASN A 46 -11.73 30.09 36.16
C ASN A 46 -12.83 31.13 36.37
N ARG A 47 -12.79 32.26 35.65
CA ARG A 47 -13.86 33.27 35.68
C ARG A 47 -15.18 32.73 35.15
N LEU A 48 -15.17 32.07 33.98
CA LEU A 48 -16.36 31.46 33.39
C LEU A 48 -16.95 30.36 34.28
N SER A 49 -16.10 29.53 34.89
CA SER A 49 -16.55 28.49 35.82
C SER A 49 -17.22 29.09 37.06
N ARG A 50 -16.68 30.20 37.57
CA ARG A 50 -17.27 30.93 38.71
C ARG A 50 -18.60 31.59 38.33
N GLU A 51 -18.68 32.24 37.18
CA GLU A 51 -19.93 32.85 36.68
C GLU A 51 -21.03 31.80 36.47
N GLN A 52 -20.69 30.61 35.94
CA GLN A 52 -21.63 29.49 35.82
C GLN A 52 -22.11 28.98 37.18
N LEU A 53 -21.21 28.88 38.16
CA LEU A 53 -21.58 28.49 39.52
C LEU A 53 -22.53 29.51 40.15
N GLU A 54 -22.24 30.80 40.01
CA GLU A 54 -23.10 31.89 40.50
C GLU A 54 -24.46 31.92 39.79
N LEU A 55 -24.53 31.59 38.49
CA LEU A 55 -25.79 31.45 37.76
C LEU A 55 -26.59 30.22 38.21
N SER A 56 -25.93 29.11 38.52
CA SER A 56 -26.59 27.88 38.99
C SER A 56 -27.25 28.06 40.37
N GLN A 57 -26.73 28.97 41.19
CA GLN A 57 -27.28 29.27 42.52
C GLN A 57 -28.49 30.23 42.50
N ARG A 58 -28.84 30.81 41.33
CA ARG A 58 -29.96 31.75 41.20
C ARG A 58 -31.27 31.05 40.87
N SER A 59 -32.36 31.62 41.38
CA SER A 59 -33.73 31.16 41.08
C SER A 59 -34.02 31.29 39.58
N LEU A 60 -34.95 30.45 39.09
CA LEU A 60 -35.35 30.44 37.68
C LEU A 60 -35.97 31.78 37.24
N GLU A 61 -36.64 32.49 38.16
CA GLU A 61 -37.15 33.85 37.93
C GLU A 61 -36.00 34.86 37.75
N GLU A 62 -34.96 34.82 38.59
CA GLU A 62 -33.80 35.71 38.51
C GLU A 62 -32.98 35.47 37.23
N ARG A 63 -32.84 34.20 36.82
CA ARG A 63 -32.18 33.83 35.56
C ARG A 63 -32.98 34.34 34.35
N ALA A 64 -34.30 34.19 34.37
CA ALA A 64 -35.18 34.66 33.31
C ALA A 64 -35.18 36.20 33.19
N GLU A 65 -35.06 36.94 34.29
CA GLU A 65 -34.95 38.41 34.27
C GLU A 65 -33.65 38.91 33.63
N GLN A 66 -32.53 38.19 33.78
CA GLN A 66 -31.24 38.58 33.20
C GLN A 66 -31.16 38.33 31.69
N THR A 67 -31.90 37.37 31.17
CA THR A 67 -31.99 37.09 29.73
C THR A 67 -33.06 37.91 29.01
N ARG A 68 -33.85 38.73 29.72
CA ARG A 68 -34.80 39.64 29.08
C ARG A 68 -34.04 40.74 28.35
N VAL A 69 -34.10 40.70 27.02
CA VAL A 69 -33.65 41.80 26.16
C VAL A 69 -34.45 43.05 26.54
N ARG A 70 -33.80 44.05 27.14
CA ARG A 70 -34.38 45.38 27.37
C ARG A 70 -34.49 46.11 26.03
N VAL A 71 -35.53 45.77 25.27
CA VAL A 71 -35.93 46.55 24.11
C VAL A 71 -36.50 47.87 24.64
N PRO A 72 -35.99 49.05 24.24
CA PRO A 72 -36.63 50.32 24.57
C PRO A 72 -38.07 50.27 24.09
N VAL A 73 -39.03 50.49 25.00
CA VAL A 73 -40.46 50.45 24.65
C VAL A 73 -40.71 51.52 23.59
N LEU A 74 -41.01 51.11 22.36
CA LEU A 74 -41.45 52.01 21.30
C LEU A 74 -42.82 52.57 21.70
N ILE A 75 -42.82 53.82 22.17
CA ILE A 75 -44.04 54.54 22.52
C ILE A 75 -44.74 54.91 21.22
N THR A 76 -45.68 54.07 20.79
CA THR A 76 -46.67 54.44 19.78
C THR A 76 -47.85 55.17 20.43
N PRO A 77 -48.62 56.00 19.70
CA PRO A 77 -49.80 56.69 20.23
C PRO A 77 -50.82 55.76 20.89
N ALA A 78 -50.94 54.52 20.40
CA ALA A 78 -51.80 53.48 20.97
C ALA A 78 -51.30 52.94 22.32
N THR A 79 -49.98 52.83 22.52
CA THR A 79 -49.37 52.41 23.80
C THR A 79 -49.31 53.54 24.84
N SER A 80 -49.28 54.81 24.41
CA SER A 80 -49.37 55.98 25.30
C SER A 80 -50.72 56.05 26.03
N ALA A 81 -51.82 55.77 25.33
CA ALA A 81 -53.17 55.79 25.92
C ALA A 81 -53.38 54.72 27.02
N HIS A 82 -52.69 53.58 26.92
CA HIS A 82 -52.76 52.52 27.93
C HIS A 82 -51.87 52.76 29.16
N GLN A 83 -50.71 53.42 29.00
CA GLN A 83 -49.86 53.77 30.14
C GLN A 83 -50.48 54.90 30.98
N SER A 84 -51.19 55.84 30.36
CA SER A 84 -51.94 56.88 31.07
C SER A 84 -53.06 56.33 31.96
N ARG A 85 -53.58 55.12 31.69
CA ARG A 85 -54.56 54.43 32.55
C ARG A 85 -53.93 53.52 33.61
N ALA A 86 -52.74 52.96 33.35
CA ALA A 86 -52.03 52.11 34.31
C ALA A 86 -51.29 52.93 35.38
N ASN A 87 -50.70 54.08 35.02
CA ASN A 87 -50.00 54.95 35.97
C ASN A 87 -50.94 55.74 36.90
N SER A 88 -52.23 55.87 36.58
CA SER A 88 -53.23 56.40 37.52
C SER A 88 -53.65 55.39 38.59
N ARG A 89 -53.27 54.11 38.47
CA ARG A 89 -53.55 53.06 39.46
C ARG A 89 -52.33 52.61 40.25
N ALA A 90 -51.12 53.01 39.85
CA ALA A 90 -49.87 52.59 40.50
C ALA A 90 -49.34 53.56 41.59
N THR A 91 -50.03 54.67 41.87
CA THR A 91 -49.68 55.58 42.99
C THR A 91 -50.51 55.36 44.26
N SER A 92 -51.21 54.23 44.38
CA SER A 92 -51.98 53.88 45.59
C SER A 92 -51.69 52.46 46.09
N ALA A 93 -50.42 52.16 46.39
CA ALA A 93 -50.05 51.01 47.21
C ALA A 93 -48.71 51.21 47.92
N ALA A 94 -48.60 52.29 48.69
CA ALA A 94 -47.59 52.43 49.74
C ALA A 94 -48.24 53.03 50.99
N SER A 95 -48.97 52.20 51.74
CA SER A 95 -49.14 52.36 53.18
C SER A 95 -49.74 51.07 53.76
N LYS A 96 -48.87 50.28 54.40
CA LYS A 96 -49.28 49.49 55.56
C LYS A 96 -49.64 50.48 56.65
N SER A 97 -50.93 50.67 56.90
CA SER A 97 -51.43 51.20 58.15
C SER A 97 -52.87 50.76 58.30
N LEU A 98 -53.19 50.17 59.45
CA LEU A 98 -54.54 49.86 59.88
C LEU A 98 -55.41 51.10 59.67
N ASN A 99 -56.48 50.98 58.90
CA ASN A 99 -57.68 51.78 59.13
C ASN A 99 -58.90 51.12 58.50
N SER A 100 -59.95 51.11 59.31
CA SER A 100 -61.29 50.61 59.09
C SER A 100 -61.81 50.75 57.67
N VAL A 101 -62.15 49.63 57.05
CA VAL A 101 -63.21 49.64 56.04
C VAL A 101 -64.52 49.83 56.82
N THR A 102 -64.99 51.07 56.85
CA THR A 102 -66.37 51.40 57.16
C THR A 102 -67.27 50.57 56.24
N MET A 103 -67.88 49.55 56.83
CA MET A 103 -69.04 48.87 56.28
C MET A 103 -70.12 49.93 56.04
N ASN A 104 -70.23 50.41 54.79
CA ASN A 104 -71.43 51.08 54.34
C ASN A 104 -72.57 50.07 54.46
N GLN A 105 -73.28 50.11 55.60
CA GLN A 105 -74.55 49.44 55.77
C GLN A 105 -75.56 50.10 54.83
N VAL A 106 -75.62 49.58 53.60
CA VAL A 106 -76.78 49.78 52.74
C VAL A 106 -77.96 49.18 53.49
N LYS A 107 -78.84 50.06 53.98
CA LYS A 107 -80.08 49.72 54.68
C LYS A 107 -80.77 48.58 53.92
N ALA A 108 -80.93 47.43 54.58
CA ALA A 108 -81.57 46.27 54.01
C ALA A 108 -83.04 46.57 53.72
N ARG A 109 -83.35 46.89 52.46
CA ARG A 109 -84.72 46.81 51.95
C ARG A 109 -85.17 45.36 52.16
N THR A 110 -86.33 45.14 52.78
CA THR A 110 -86.93 43.82 52.94
C THR A 110 -87.27 43.25 51.56
N LYS A 111 -86.32 42.50 51.00
CA LYS A 111 -86.43 41.84 49.70
C LYS A 111 -87.64 40.92 49.68
N THR A 112 -88.46 41.01 48.64
CA THR A 112 -89.60 40.11 48.43
C THR A 112 -89.08 38.68 48.20
N MET A 113 -89.86 37.66 48.57
CA MET A 113 -89.46 36.25 48.47
C MET A 113 -88.83 35.86 47.10
N PRO A 114 -89.34 36.32 45.94
CA PRO A 114 -88.73 36.04 44.64
C PRO A 114 -87.30 36.57 44.50
N GLU A 115 -87.01 37.74 45.06
CA GLU A 115 -85.68 38.34 45.00
C GLU A 115 -84.66 37.58 45.87
N LYS A 116 -85.10 37.08 47.04
CA LYS A 116 -84.28 36.20 47.89
C LYS A 116 -83.98 34.87 47.18
N MET A 117 -84.98 34.25 46.55
CA MET A 117 -84.79 33.03 45.78
C MET A 117 -83.83 33.22 44.60
N TYR A 118 -83.96 34.35 43.88
CA TYR A 118 -83.07 34.70 42.78
C TYR A 118 -81.61 34.89 43.27
N GLN A 119 -81.40 35.63 44.36
CA GLN A 119 -80.07 35.81 44.94
C GLN A 119 -79.47 34.50 45.43
N MET A 120 -80.26 33.63 46.06
CA MET A 120 -79.82 32.29 46.44
C MET A 120 -79.38 31.45 45.25
N ARG A 121 -80.15 31.46 44.14
CA ARG A 121 -79.77 30.78 42.90
C ARG A 121 -78.47 31.32 42.34
N GLN A 122 -78.28 32.65 42.36
CA GLN A 122 -77.05 33.29 41.88
C GLN A 122 -75.85 32.93 42.75
N VAL A 123 -76.00 32.93 44.08
CA VAL A 123 -74.94 32.49 45.00
C VAL A 123 -74.57 31.02 44.75
N TYR A 124 -75.56 30.14 44.59
CA TYR A 124 -75.31 28.72 44.30
C TYR A 124 -74.60 28.50 42.96
N LEU A 125 -75.04 29.19 41.90
CA LEU A 125 -74.39 29.11 40.60
C LEU A 125 -72.95 29.64 40.65
N THR A 126 -72.74 30.74 41.36
CA THR A 126 -71.39 31.31 41.58
C THR A 126 -70.52 30.34 42.37
N GLN A 127 -71.05 29.67 43.39
CA GLN A 127 -70.33 28.65 44.16
C GLN A 127 -69.96 27.44 43.30
N LEU A 128 -70.85 26.98 42.40
CA LEU A 128 -70.53 25.91 41.45
C LEU A 128 -69.40 26.32 40.50
N LEU A 129 -69.41 27.57 40.01
CA LEU A 129 -68.33 28.09 39.17
C LEU A 129 -67.01 28.18 39.94
N ILE A 130 -67.05 28.63 41.20
CA ILE A 130 -65.87 28.65 42.10
C ILE A 130 -65.32 27.24 42.27
N ASN A 131 -66.18 26.26 42.60
CA ASN A 131 -65.75 24.87 42.80
C ASN A 131 -65.15 24.28 41.51
N LYS A 132 -65.75 24.56 40.35
CA LYS A 132 -65.19 24.16 39.04
C LYS A 132 -63.82 24.78 38.80
N LYS A 133 -63.66 26.08 39.07
CA LYS A 133 -62.37 26.77 38.91
C LYS A 133 -61.32 26.27 39.90
N GLN A 134 -61.69 25.97 41.13
CA GLN A 134 -60.80 25.35 42.12
C GLN A 134 -60.32 23.97 41.65
N HIS A 135 -61.20 23.17 41.06
CA HIS A 135 -60.83 21.89 40.47
C HIS A 135 -59.87 22.05 39.28
N ASP A 136 -60.13 23.00 38.38
CA ASP A 136 -59.24 23.30 37.25
C ASP A 136 -57.86 23.77 37.73
N ILE A 137 -57.80 24.61 38.77
CA ILE A 137 -56.54 25.07 39.39
C ILE A 137 -55.78 23.88 39.98
N ALA A 138 -56.45 23.00 40.72
CA ALA A 138 -55.80 21.81 41.29
C ALA A 138 -55.27 20.87 40.19
N LYS A 139 -55.99 20.74 39.07
CA LYS A 139 -55.51 19.98 37.91
C LYS A 139 -54.28 20.61 37.28
N LEU A 140 -54.28 21.93 37.07
CA LEU A 140 -53.13 22.65 36.52
C LEU A 140 -51.91 22.54 37.45
N HIS A 141 -52.11 22.66 38.77
CA HIS A 141 -51.03 22.51 39.75
C HIS A 141 -50.41 21.10 39.70
N ARG A 142 -51.21 20.04 39.55
CA ARG A 142 -50.68 18.68 39.39
C ARG A 142 -49.87 18.52 38.11
N ILE A 143 -50.35 19.11 37.00
CA ILE A 143 -49.60 19.09 35.74
C ILE A 143 -48.28 19.84 35.91
N GLN A 144 -48.30 21.03 36.51
CA GLN A 144 -47.11 21.83 36.77
C GLN A 144 -46.06 21.06 37.58
N VAL A 145 -46.44 20.48 38.73
CA VAL A 145 -45.52 19.70 39.57
C VAL A 145 -44.94 18.52 38.81
N ASN A 146 -45.74 17.81 38.02
CA ASN A 146 -45.26 16.69 37.22
C ASN A 146 -44.30 17.15 36.12
N THR A 147 -44.58 18.27 35.45
CA THR A 147 -43.68 18.83 34.43
C THR A 147 -42.39 19.35 35.03
N GLU A 148 -42.43 19.99 36.20
CA GLU A 148 -41.22 20.44 36.91
C GLU A 148 -40.36 19.25 37.32
N ALA A 149 -40.95 18.18 37.86
CA ALA A 149 -40.23 16.97 38.19
C ALA A 149 -39.59 16.30 36.96
N GLN A 150 -40.29 16.31 35.81
CA GLN A 150 -39.74 15.78 34.56
C GLN A 150 -38.57 16.64 34.04
N VAL A 151 -38.71 17.96 34.05
CA VAL A 151 -37.66 18.89 33.61
C VAL A 151 -36.42 18.75 34.49
N ILE A 152 -36.56 18.64 35.81
CA ILE A 152 -35.43 18.43 36.72
C ILE A 152 -34.70 17.12 36.39
N LYS A 153 -35.45 16.06 36.08
CA LYS A 153 -34.85 14.78 35.68
C LYS A 153 -34.11 14.90 34.35
N ASP A 154 -34.73 15.53 33.35
CA ASP A 154 -34.11 15.73 32.04
C ASP A 154 -32.85 16.62 32.15
N GLU A 155 -32.86 17.64 33.00
CA GLU A 155 -31.68 18.49 33.30
C GLU A 155 -30.56 17.68 33.94
N GLN A 156 -30.89 16.76 34.85
CA GLN A 156 -29.92 15.87 35.47
C GLN A 156 -29.33 14.88 34.46
N ASP A 157 -30.17 14.25 33.63
CA ASP A 157 -29.74 13.33 32.58
C ASP A 157 -28.82 14.06 31.56
N CYS A 158 -29.15 15.29 31.18
CA CYS A 158 -28.31 16.14 30.32
C CYS A 158 -26.96 16.45 30.97
N ALA A 159 -26.93 16.72 32.28
CA ALA A 159 -25.70 17.02 33.01
C ALA A 159 -24.78 15.79 33.10
N ASP A 160 -25.35 14.61 33.30
CA ASP A 160 -24.62 13.35 33.33
C ASP A 160 -24.04 13.03 31.94
N GLU A 161 -24.82 13.17 30.87
CA GLU A 161 -24.33 12.96 29.49
C GLU A 161 -23.22 13.96 29.12
N ALA A 162 -23.35 15.23 29.51
CA ALA A 162 -22.30 16.23 29.31
C ALA A 162 -20.99 15.87 30.02
N ASN A 163 -21.07 15.29 31.23
CA ASN A 163 -19.91 14.80 31.96
C ASN A 163 -19.28 13.58 31.27
N GLU A 164 -20.08 12.66 30.76
CA GLU A 164 -19.59 11.51 29.99
C GLU A 164 -18.83 11.94 28.73
N TYR A 165 -19.36 12.90 27.96
CA TYR A 165 -18.67 13.46 26.80
C TYR A 165 -17.36 14.12 27.19
N LYS A 166 -17.32 14.89 28.29
CA LYS A 166 -16.09 15.51 28.79
C LYS A 166 -15.03 14.47 29.14
N ILE A 167 -15.42 13.37 29.80
CA ILE A 167 -14.50 12.28 30.14
C ILE A 167 -14.01 11.57 28.87
N SER A 168 -14.90 11.29 27.92
CA SER A 168 -14.56 10.67 26.63
C SER A 168 -13.60 11.54 25.82
N MET A 169 -13.86 12.85 25.76
CA MET A 169 -13.01 13.83 25.08
C MET A 169 -11.61 13.88 25.70
N ASN A 170 -11.51 13.92 27.04
CA ASN A 170 -10.23 13.90 27.74
C ASN A 170 -9.44 12.60 27.47
N LYS A 171 -10.13 11.44 27.44
CA LYS A 171 -9.52 10.16 27.07
C LYS A 171 -8.99 10.17 25.64
N LEU A 172 -9.77 10.71 24.70
CA LEU A 172 -9.39 10.81 23.30
C LEU A 172 -8.20 11.76 23.11
N GLN A 173 -8.20 12.90 23.79
CA GLN A 173 -7.09 13.85 23.78
C GLN A 173 -5.80 13.25 24.38
N ALA A 174 -5.91 12.50 25.47
CA ALA A 174 -4.77 11.81 26.07
C ALA A 174 -4.22 10.72 25.15
N ALA A 175 -5.09 9.93 24.51
CA ALA A 175 -4.70 8.92 23.53
C ALA A 175 -4.00 9.54 22.31
N LEU A 176 -4.54 10.66 21.80
CA LEU A 176 -3.96 11.40 20.68
C LEU A 176 -2.60 12.00 21.04
N SER A 177 -2.46 12.56 22.24
CA SER A 177 -1.16 13.06 22.75
C SER A 177 -0.12 11.94 22.83
N LYS A 178 -0.50 10.77 23.37
CA LYS A 178 0.36 9.58 23.44
C LYS A 178 0.78 9.10 22.04
N SER A 179 -0.16 9.03 21.11
CA SER A 179 0.11 8.62 19.72
C SER A 179 1.07 9.59 19.03
N ARG A 180 0.90 10.91 19.23
CA ARG A 180 1.82 11.92 18.67
C ARG A 180 3.23 11.79 19.23
N LYS A 181 3.35 11.58 20.54
CA LYS A 181 4.65 11.35 21.19
C LYS A 181 5.35 10.11 20.61
N GLN A 182 4.62 9.01 20.49
CA GLN A 182 5.18 7.78 19.92
C GLN A 182 5.58 7.94 18.45
N ALA A 183 4.79 8.66 17.65
CA ALA A 183 5.13 8.96 16.26
C ALA A 183 6.41 9.81 16.15
N ALA A 184 6.58 10.80 17.05
CA ALA A 184 7.78 11.61 17.11
C ALA A 184 9.02 10.79 17.52
N GLU A 185 8.90 9.91 18.52
CA GLU A 185 9.97 8.99 18.94
C GLU A 185 10.38 8.05 17.80
N ASN A 186 9.41 7.45 17.11
CA ASN A 186 9.66 6.58 15.96
C ASN A 186 10.35 7.34 14.81
N SER A 187 9.92 8.57 14.51
CA SER A 187 10.55 9.42 13.49
C SER A 187 12.00 9.75 13.84
N ALA A 188 12.28 10.05 15.11
CA ALA A 188 13.63 10.27 15.60
C ALA A 188 14.51 9.02 15.45
N MET A 189 14.01 7.84 15.86
CA MET A 189 14.73 6.57 15.70
C MET A 189 15.00 6.22 14.23
N TYR A 190 14.02 6.45 13.35
CA TYR A 190 14.21 6.26 11.92
C TYR A 190 15.31 7.17 11.37
N SER A 191 15.31 8.44 11.77
CA SER A 191 16.33 9.41 11.36
C SER A 191 17.74 9.02 11.82
N THR A 192 17.89 8.51 13.05
CA THR A 192 19.19 8.03 13.55
C THR A 192 19.65 6.79 12.80
N LEU A 193 18.77 5.80 12.62
CA LEU A 193 19.09 4.57 11.90
C LEU A 193 19.48 4.85 10.44
N ASN A 194 18.80 5.79 9.79
CA ASN A 194 19.13 6.18 8.42
C ASN A 194 20.52 6.83 8.34
N LYS A 195 20.91 7.65 9.33
CA LYS A 195 22.27 8.23 9.39
C LYS A 195 23.33 7.14 9.57
N GLU A 196 23.08 6.17 10.44
CA GLU A 196 23.97 5.02 10.64
C GLU A 196 24.11 4.18 9.37
N LEU A 197 23.01 3.92 8.68
CA LEU A 197 23.01 3.20 7.39
C LEU A 197 23.86 3.93 6.36
N ILE A 198 23.68 5.25 6.20
CA ILE A 198 24.48 6.06 5.27
C ILE A 198 25.97 6.01 5.63
N GLN A 199 26.32 6.07 6.92
CA GLN A 199 27.72 5.94 7.36
C GLN A 199 28.30 4.55 7.05
N LEU A 200 27.54 3.48 7.32
CA LEU A 200 27.94 2.12 7.00
C LEU A 200 28.12 1.93 5.49
N GLN A 201 27.20 2.46 4.69
CA GLN A 201 27.29 2.42 3.23
C GLN A 201 28.54 3.15 2.73
N ALA A 202 28.85 4.34 3.26
CA ALA A 202 30.09 5.05 2.94
C ALA A 202 31.35 4.26 3.33
N SER A 203 31.33 3.59 4.50
CA SER A 203 32.43 2.72 4.94
C SER A 203 32.62 1.52 4.02
N VAL A 204 31.52 0.86 3.62
CA VAL A 204 31.53 -0.26 2.67
C VAL A 204 32.12 0.19 1.34
N ASN A 205 31.63 1.29 0.76
CA ASN A 205 32.14 1.83 -0.50
C ASN A 205 33.65 2.13 -0.44
N THR A 206 34.12 2.68 0.69
CA THR A 206 35.55 2.94 0.90
C THR A 206 36.34 1.63 0.93
N LYS A 207 35.86 0.61 1.64
CA LYS A 207 36.52 -0.70 1.69
C LYS A 207 36.52 -1.39 0.33
N THR A 208 35.42 -1.35 -0.40
CA THR A 208 35.31 -1.92 -1.76
C THR A 208 36.30 -1.25 -2.71
N SER A 209 36.46 0.07 -2.63
CA SER A 209 37.46 0.78 -3.43
C SER A 209 38.90 0.36 -3.08
N ILE A 210 39.21 0.15 -1.80
CA ILE A 210 40.53 -0.35 -1.37
C ILE A 210 40.76 -1.78 -1.88
N ILE A 211 39.74 -2.65 -1.82
CA ILE A 211 39.82 -4.02 -2.35
C ILE A 211 40.10 -4.00 -3.84
N SER A 212 39.32 -3.23 -4.63
CA SER A 212 39.54 -3.09 -6.07
C SER A 212 40.96 -2.64 -6.40
N LYS A 213 41.49 -1.65 -5.66
CA LYS A 213 42.88 -1.20 -5.85
C LYS A 213 43.90 -2.28 -5.50
N ASN A 214 43.65 -3.06 -4.45
CA ASN A 214 44.54 -4.16 -4.07
C ASN A 214 44.48 -5.31 -5.08
N GLU A 215 43.32 -5.57 -5.69
CA GLU A 215 43.16 -6.54 -6.77
C GLU A 215 43.94 -6.12 -8.01
N GLU A 216 43.86 -4.86 -8.43
CA GLU A 216 44.69 -4.31 -9.52
C GLU A 216 46.19 -4.47 -9.21
N ILE A 217 46.62 -4.14 -7.99
CA ILE A 217 48.02 -4.33 -7.58
C ILE A 217 48.41 -5.81 -7.63
N LEU A 218 47.55 -6.71 -7.15
CA LEU A 218 47.81 -8.14 -7.18
C LEU A 218 47.94 -8.66 -8.61
N GLU A 219 47.08 -8.21 -9.53
CA GLU A 219 47.15 -8.56 -10.94
C GLU A 219 48.49 -8.13 -11.54
N THR A 220 48.95 -6.90 -11.28
CA THR A 220 50.27 -6.44 -11.75
C THR A 220 51.42 -7.27 -11.17
N TYR A 221 51.34 -7.68 -9.90
CA TYR A 221 52.35 -8.55 -9.31
C TYR A 221 52.33 -9.96 -9.90
N GLN A 222 51.15 -10.51 -10.20
CA GLN A 222 51.04 -11.81 -10.86
C GLN A 222 51.57 -11.77 -12.30
N GLU A 223 51.36 -10.67 -13.04
CA GLU A 223 51.96 -10.48 -14.36
C GLU A 223 53.49 -10.44 -14.28
N CYS A 224 54.04 -9.66 -13.34
CA CYS A 224 55.48 -9.65 -13.08
C CYS A 224 56.00 -11.04 -12.70
N GLU A 225 55.28 -11.77 -11.85
CA GLU A 225 55.65 -13.14 -11.46
C GLU A 225 55.65 -14.09 -12.67
N LYS A 226 54.62 -14.04 -13.52
CA LYS A 226 54.54 -14.83 -14.76
C LYS A 226 55.68 -14.49 -15.70
N PHE A 227 56.00 -13.20 -15.87
CA PHE A 227 57.14 -12.75 -16.67
C PHE A 227 58.44 -13.34 -16.14
N LEU A 228 58.72 -13.23 -14.84
CA LEU A 228 59.94 -13.76 -14.23
C LEU A 228 60.02 -15.30 -14.30
N LYS A 229 58.90 -16.02 -14.22
CA LYS A 229 58.84 -17.48 -14.44
C LYS A 229 59.29 -17.88 -15.84
N GLY A 230 59.13 -17.01 -16.85
CA GLY A 230 59.61 -17.28 -18.20
C GLY A 230 61.14 -17.34 -18.33
N PHE A 231 61.88 -16.75 -17.38
CA PHE A 231 63.34 -16.68 -17.36
C PHE A 231 63.97 -17.63 -16.33
N LEU A 232 63.19 -18.51 -15.71
CA LEU A 232 63.69 -19.47 -14.73
C LEU A 232 64.38 -20.64 -15.44
N ASN A 233 65.63 -20.87 -15.10
CA ASN A 233 66.40 -22.03 -15.55
C ASN A 233 65.88 -23.32 -14.86
N GLU A 234 65.90 -24.45 -15.57
CA GLU A 234 65.29 -25.76 -15.20
C GLU A 234 65.77 -26.37 -13.85
N GLY A 235 66.70 -25.72 -13.13
CA GLY A 235 67.23 -26.16 -11.84
C GLY A 235 66.65 -25.44 -10.60
N TYR A 236 65.90 -24.35 -10.77
CA TYR A 236 65.34 -23.58 -9.66
C TYR A 236 63.81 -23.54 -9.74
N ASN A 237 63.14 -23.82 -8.61
CA ASN A 237 61.68 -23.80 -8.53
C ASN A 237 61.13 -22.48 -7.96
N ASN A 238 62.00 -21.65 -7.36
CA ASN A 238 61.61 -20.46 -6.63
C ASN A 238 62.23 -19.21 -7.26
N ILE A 239 61.39 -18.26 -7.66
CA ILE A 239 61.79 -17.01 -8.33
C ILE A 239 62.79 -16.21 -7.48
N PHE A 240 62.53 -16.17 -6.17
CA PHE A 240 63.34 -15.40 -5.23
C PHE A 240 64.72 -16.00 -4.98
N GLU A 241 64.91 -17.30 -5.23
CA GLU A 241 66.22 -17.95 -5.08
C GLU A 241 67.11 -17.73 -6.31
N TYR A 242 66.50 -17.54 -7.48
CA TYR A 242 67.21 -17.31 -8.74
C TYR A 242 67.51 -15.81 -8.94
N PHE A 243 66.50 -14.95 -8.79
CA PHE A 243 66.64 -13.50 -8.93
C PHE A 243 67.04 -12.82 -7.61
N ASN A 244 68.23 -13.14 -7.11
CA ASN A 244 68.76 -12.53 -5.87
C ASN A 244 69.21 -11.07 -6.07
N HIS A 245 69.52 -10.65 -7.30
CA HIS A 245 69.92 -9.29 -7.63
C HIS A 245 69.36 -8.89 -9.01
N PRO A 246 68.90 -7.64 -9.21
CA PRO A 246 68.35 -7.19 -10.50
C PRO A 246 69.27 -7.39 -11.70
N SER A 247 70.59 -7.42 -11.48
CA SER A 247 71.60 -7.66 -12.51
C SER A 247 71.39 -8.96 -13.26
N VAL A 248 70.95 -10.02 -12.57
CA VAL A 248 70.76 -11.35 -13.17
C VAL A 248 69.73 -11.33 -14.30
N LEU A 249 68.65 -10.56 -14.12
CA LEU A 249 67.63 -10.41 -15.16
C LEU A 249 68.14 -9.58 -16.35
N VAL A 250 68.94 -8.54 -16.07
CA VAL A 250 69.52 -7.69 -17.12
C VAL A 250 70.50 -8.50 -17.96
N ASP A 251 71.38 -9.27 -17.32
CA ASP A 251 72.36 -10.12 -18.01
C ASP A 251 71.64 -11.17 -18.89
N GLU A 252 70.54 -11.74 -18.41
CA GLU A 252 69.76 -12.73 -19.18
C GLU A 252 68.99 -12.11 -20.35
N LEU A 253 68.47 -10.89 -20.17
CA LEU A 253 67.88 -10.12 -21.27
C LEU A 253 68.92 -9.74 -22.32
N ASP A 254 70.14 -9.37 -21.91
CA ASP A 254 71.24 -9.06 -22.81
C ASP A 254 71.70 -10.33 -23.57
N LEU A 255 71.73 -11.48 -22.90
CA LEU A 255 72.01 -12.77 -23.52
C LEU A 255 70.95 -13.10 -24.59
N LEU A 256 69.66 -13.00 -24.24
CA LEU A 256 68.56 -13.29 -25.14
C LEU A 256 68.49 -12.29 -26.30
N GLN A 257 68.85 -11.02 -26.07
CA GLN A 257 69.03 -10.03 -27.12
C GLN A 257 70.19 -10.41 -28.06
N SER A 258 71.30 -10.89 -27.52
CA SER A 258 72.44 -11.33 -28.31
C SER A 258 72.12 -12.57 -29.15
N GLU A 259 71.39 -13.54 -28.60
CA GLU A 259 70.91 -14.73 -29.31
C GLU A 259 69.94 -14.37 -30.42
N THR A 260 68.93 -13.55 -30.14
CA THR A 260 67.97 -13.10 -31.16
C THR A 260 68.67 -12.32 -32.27
N LEU A 261 69.62 -11.46 -31.95
CA LEU A 261 70.43 -10.75 -32.94
C LEU A 261 71.27 -11.72 -33.79
N ASN A 262 71.85 -12.75 -33.18
CA ASN A 262 72.59 -13.78 -33.89
C ASN A 262 71.68 -14.62 -34.79
N LEU A 263 70.48 -14.98 -34.32
CA LEU A 263 69.49 -15.69 -35.13
C LEU A 263 69.08 -14.87 -36.35
N VAL A 264 68.84 -13.57 -36.18
CA VAL A 264 68.57 -12.65 -37.29
C VAL A 264 69.73 -12.60 -38.28
N LYS A 265 70.98 -12.53 -37.80
CA LYS A 265 72.17 -12.59 -38.67
C LYS A 265 72.25 -13.91 -39.43
N CYS A 266 72.02 -15.04 -38.77
CA CYS A 266 71.99 -16.35 -39.40
C CYS A 266 70.88 -16.46 -40.45
N TYR A 267 69.69 -15.92 -40.16
CA TYR A 267 68.57 -15.88 -41.10
C TYR A 267 68.89 -15.03 -42.33
N ASN A 268 69.45 -13.84 -42.14
CA ASN A 268 69.86 -12.97 -43.25
C ASN A 268 70.92 -13.65 -44.11
N HIS A 269 71.92 -14.29 -43.50
CA HIS A 269 72.93 -15.07 -44.22
C HIS A 269 72.30 -16.24 -45.00
N TYR A 270 71.30 -16.92 -44.43
CA TYR A 270 70.57 -17.98 -45.14
C TYR A 270 69.79 -17.44 -46.34
N VAL A 271 69.10 -16.30 -46.18
CA VAL A 271 68.37 -15.64 -47.27
C VAL A 271 69.32 -15.21 -48.39
N GLU A 272 70.47 -14.63 -48.06
CA GLU A 272 71.51 -14.26 -49.02
C GLU A 272 72.06 -15.49 -49.76
N ALA A 273 72.40 -16.56 -49.03
CA ALA A 273 72.86 -17.81 -49.62
C ALA A 273 71.80 -18.46 -50.53
N GLN A 274 70.54 -18.43 -50.12
CA GLN A 274 69.41 -18.92 -50.90
C GLN A 274 69.18 -18.07 -52.16
N GLY A 275 69.37 -16.75 -52.09
CA GLY A 275 69.37 -15.86 -53.25
C GLY A 275 70.42 -16.26 -54.30
N VAL A 276 71.65 -16.54 -53.85
CA VAL A 276 72.74 -17.00 -54.73
C VAL A 276 72.46 -18.38 -55.33
N ILE A 277 71.88 -19.30 -54.55
CA ILE A 277 71.48 -20.62 -55.04
C ILE A 277 70.34 -20.50 -56.05
N ASN A 278 69.32 -19.69 -55.78
CA ASN A 278 68.22 -19.44 -56.71
C ASN A 278 68.72 -18.81 -58.01
N GLU A 279 69.68 -17.87 -57.96
CA GLU A 279 70.28 -17.31 -59.18
C GLU A 279 71.02 -18.39 -60.00
N LYS A 280 71.74 -19.31 -59.34
CA LYS A 280 72.40 -20.44 -60.00
C LYS A 280 71.41 -21.44 -60.58
N VAL A 281 70.33 -21.73 -59.85
CA VAL A 281 69.24 -22.61 -60.30
C VAL A 281 68.51 -21.99 -61.48
N GLN A 282 68.24 -20.68 -61.44
CA GLN A 282 67.62 -19.95 -62.53
C GLN A 282 68.49 -19.95 -63.79
N LYS A 283 69.81 -19.77 -63.66
CA LYS A 283 70.76 -19.91 -64.79
C LYS A 283 70.74 -21.32 -65.39
N LYS A 284 70.70 -22.37 -64.55
CA LYS A 284 70.60 -23.76 -65.01
C LYS A 284 69.25 -24.07 -65.64
N ALA A 285 68.16 -23.55 -65.09
CA ALA A 285 66.82 -23.70 -65.66
C ALA A 285 66.73 -23.02 -67.03
N SER A 286 67.31 -21.83 -67.21
CA SER A 286 67.38 -21.18 -68.52
C SER A 286 68.25 -21.94 -69.53
N GLN A 287 69.33 -22.60 -69.08
CA GLN A 287 70.13 -23.49 -69.93
C GLN A 287 69.33 -24.73 -70.35
N GLN A 288 68.62 -25.36 -69.41
CA GLN A 288 67.78 -26.52 -69.67
C GLN A 288 66.58 -26.16 -70.56
N GLU A 289 65.97 -24.99 -70.41
CA GLU A 289 64.90 -24.51 -71.29
C GLU A 289 65.39 -24.29 -72.73
N GLN A 290 66.66 -23.89 -72.89
CA GLN A 290 67.29 -23.79 -74.19
C GLN A 290 67.53 -25.19 -74.80
N GLU A 291 68.00 -26.15 -74.01
CA GLU A 291 68.15 -27.54 -74.43
C GLU A 291 66.79 -28.19 -74.75
N GLU A 292 65.75 -27.92 -73.97
CA GLU A 292 64.38 -28.39 -74.25
C GLU A 292 63.79 -27.77 -75.51
N LYS A 293 64.09 -26.50 -75.82
CA LYS A 293 63.75 -25.90 -77.13
C LYS A 293 64.43 -26.63 -78.28
N ASP A 294 65.67 -27.05 -78.08
CA ASP A 294 66.41 -27.84 -79.07
C ASP A 294 65.84 -29.28 -79.22
N ILE A 295 65.38 -29.90 -78.12
CA ILE A 295 64.75 -31.22 -78.13
C ILE A 295 63.32 -31.18 -78.69
N THR A 296 62.50 -30.20 -78.32
CA THR A 296 61.14 -30.02 -78.87
C THR A 296 61.16 -29.67 -80.36
N ALA A 297 62.21 -28.99 -80.85
CA ALA A 297 62.46 -28.88 -82.29
C ALA A 297 62.69 -30.24 -82.97
N SER A 298 63.19 -31.24 -82.23
CA SER A 298 63.45 -32.61 -82.71
C SER A 298 62.27 -33.59 -82.56
N GLU A 299 61.30 -33.30 -81.68
CA GLU A 299 60.18 -34.21 -81.34
C GLU A 299 58.82 -33.88 -81.99
N ASN A 300 58.72 -32.92 -82.91
CA ASN A 300 57.50 -32.64 -83.68
C ASN A 300 57.15 -33.74 -84.72
N LYS A 301 56.86 -34.95 -84.23
CA LYS A 301 56.21 -36.06 -84.94
C LYS A 301 55.18 -36.68 -83.98
N PRO A 302 53.89 -36.29 -84.06
CA PRO A 302 52.93 -36.67 -83.04
C PRO A 302 52.40 -38.10 -83.26
N ARG A 303 52.17 -38.83 -82.16
CA ARG A 303 51.33 -40.03 -82.14
C ARG A 303 50.35 -39.90 -80.97
N GLU A 304 49.10 -39.54 -81.30
CA GLU A 304 47.97 -39.54 -80.38
C GLU A 304 47.48 -40.96 -80.08
N LEU A 305 47.05 -41.21 -78.84
CA LEU A 305 46.26 -42.37 -78.46
C LEU A 305 45.08 -41.92 -77.59
N GLU A 306 43.89 -42.39 -77.98
CA GLU A 306 42.58 -42.07 -77.45
C GLU A 306 42.30 -42.73 -76.09
N SER A 307 41.57 -42.01 -75.22
CA SER A 307 41.01 -42.48 -73.95
C SER A 307 39.69 -43.25 -74.19
N ARG A 308 39.46 -44.30 -73.40
CA ARG A 308 38.31 -45.21 -73.51
C ARG A 308 37.44 -45.10 -72.25
N ASP A 309 36.19 -44.68 -72.42
CA ASP A 309 35.19 -44.58 -71.35
C ASP A 309 34.67 -45.96 -70.89
N TYR A 310 34.54 -46.12 -69.58
CA TYR A 310 34.09 -47.35 -68.91
C TYR A 310 32.69 -47.14 -68.28
N ASN A 311 31.70 -47.96 -68.66
CA ASN A 311 30.36 -47.99 -68.06
C ASN A 311 30.20 -49.25 -67.20
N GLY A 312 30.17 -49.08 -65.87
CA GLY A 312 29.94 -50.15 -64.89
C GLY A 312 28.51 -50.11 -64.32
N THR A 313 27.70 -51.12 -64.64
CA THR A 313 26.27 -51.24 -64.29
C THR A 313 25.99 -51.86 -62.90
N GLU A 314 27.00 -52.08 -62.07
CA GLU A 314 26.83 -52.62 -60.70
C GLU A 314 26.83 -51.54 -59.60
N ALA A 315 27.33 -50.33 -59.88
CA ALA A 315 27.31 -49.20 -58.95
C ALA A 315 25.91 -48.60 -58.74
N ALA A 316 25.00 -48.78 -59.71
CA ALA A 316 23.68 -48.14 -59.70
C ALA A 316 22.77 -48.58 -58.55
N LYS A 317 22.79 -49.87 -58.15
CA LYS A 317 21.88 -50.38 -57.10
C LYS A 317 22.30 -50.02 -55.67
N LYS A 318 23.61 -49.81 -55.43
CA LYS A 318 24.10 -49.26 -54.14
C LYS A 318 23.83 -47.75 -54.04
N ASN A 319 23.89 -47.05 -55.17
CA ASN A 319 23.57 -45.63 -55.23
C ASN A 319 22.09 -45.35 -54.90
N ASP A 320 21.15 -46.16 -55.39
CA ASP A 320 19.72 -45.98 -55.07
C ASP A 320 19.41 -46.06 -53.57
N SER A 321 20.12 -46.92 -52.82
CA SER A 321 19.97 -47.02 -51.36
C SER A 321 20.56 -45.80 -50.64
N LEU A 322 21.71 -45.32 -51.12
CA LEU A 322 22.36 -44.12 -50.58
C LEU A 322 21.53 -42.87 -50.87
N ASP A 323 20.92 -42.77 -52.05
CA ASP A 323 20.08 -41.65 -52.44
C ASP A 323 18.81 -41.55 -51.58
N GLN A 324 18.23 -42.68 -51.18
CA GLN A 324 17.10 -42.71 -50.23
C GLN A 324 17.51 -42.28 -48.82
N GLU A 325 18.69 -42.68 -48.36
CA GLU A 325 19.21 -42.27 -47.05
C GLU A 325 19.56 -40.77 -47.02
N ILE A 326 20.18 -40.27 -48.09
CA ILE A 326 20.44 -38.85 -48.31
C ILE A 326 19.12 -38.06 -48.32
N ALA A 327 18.06 -38.57 -48.95
CA ALA A 327 16.75 -37.91 -48.96
C ALA A 327 16.13 -37.81 -47.55
N LYS A 328 16.22 -38.89 -46.74
CA LYS A 328 15.74 -38.88 -45.34
C LYS A 328 16.51 -37.87 -44.49
N LEU A 329 17.83 -37.83 -44.61
CA LEU A 329 18.67 -36.89 -43.87
C LEU A 329 18.37 -35.43 -44.23
N LYS A 330 18.17 -35.13 -45.52
CA LYS A 330 17.75 -33.80 -45.97
C LYS A 330 16.43 -33.35 -45.34
N GLN A 331 15.46 -34.27 -45.23
CA GLN A 331 14.17 -33.98 -44.61
C GLN A 331 14.31 -33.71 -43.10
N LEU A 332 15.08 -34.53 -42.38
CA LEU A 332 15.32 -34.33 -40.95
C LEU A 332 15.97 -32.96 -40.66
N VAL A 333 16.95 -32.56 -41.46
CA VAL A 333 17.62 -31.26 -41.35
C VAL A 333 16.66 -30.10 -41.64
N THR A 334 15.74 -30.28 -42.57
CA THR A 334 14.73 -29.25 -42.90
C THR A 334 13.73 -29.08 -41.75
N ASP A 335 13.27 -30.19 -41.17
CA ASP A 335 12.31 -30.17 -40.05
C ASP A 335 12.91 -29.52 -38.80
N THR A 336 14.16 -29.86 -38.46
CA THR A 336 14.87 -29.22 -37.34
C THR A 336 15.14 -27.74 -37.59
N TYR A 337 15.50 -27.35 -38.80
CA TYR A 337 15.68 -25.94 -39.15
C TYR A 337 14.39 -25.13 -39.00
N VAL A 338 13.25 -25.68 -39.46
CA VAL A 338 11.93 -25.04 -39.31
C VAL A 338 11.54 -24.91 -37.84
N ALA A 339 11.82 -25.93 -37.02
CA ALA A 339 11.56 -25.88 -35.58
C ALA A 339 12.38 -24.79 -34.87
N CYS A 340 13.64 -24.60 -35.27
CA CYS A 340 14.54 -23.62 -34.64
C CYS A 340 14.33 -22.19 -35.13
N PHE A 341 14.07 -21.98 -36.43
CA PHE A 341 14.06 -20.64 -37.05
C PHE A 341 12.72 -20.21 -37.65
N GLY A 342 11.70 -21.08 -37.64
CA GLY A 342 10.32 -20.76 -38.05
C GLY A 342 10.12 -20.42 -39.53
N SER A 343 11.16 -20.49 -40.36
CA SER A 343 11.13 -20.15 -41.78
C SER A 343 11.55 -21.34 -42.63
N LYS A 344 10.93 -21.52 -43.80
CA LYS A 344 11.34 -22.50 -44.81
C LYS A 344 12.49 -21.91 -45.65
N PRO A 345 13.72 -22.43 -45.54
CA PRO A 345 14.86 -21.86 -46.26
C PRO A 345 14.96 -22.41 -47.70
N ASP A 346 15.34 -21.55 -48.64
CA ASP A 346 15.73 -21.91 -50.03
C ASP A 346 17.22 -22.31 -50.13
N ILE A 347 17.83 -22.77 -49.04
CA ILE A 347 19.27 -22.96 -48.90
C ILE A 347 19.62 -24.46 -48.88
N SER A 348 20.81 -24.84 -49.32
CA SER A 348 21.28 -26.25 -49.25
C SER A 348 21.25 -26.79 -47.81
N PRO A 349 20.83 -28.06 -47.59
CA PRO A 349 20.81 -28.71 -46.27
C PRO A 349 22.15 -28.66 -45.53
N MET A 350 23.28 -28.63 -46.24
CA MET A 350 24.61 -28.46 -45.62
C MET A 350 24.75 -27.10 -44.93
N ASN A 351 24.30 -26.03 -45.59
CA ASN A 351 24.34 -24.69 -45.05
C ASN A 351 23.26 -24.48 -43.96
N MET A 352 22.17 -25.26 -44.00
CA MET A 352 21.20 -25.30 -42.89
C MET A 352 21.85 -25.84 -41.61
N LEU A 353 22.62 -26.93 -41.73
CA LEU A 353 23.39 -27.49 -40.62
C LEU A 353 24.45 -26.52 -40.11
N GLU A 354 25.24 -25.91 -40.99
CA GLU A 354 26.26 -24.93 -40.61
C GLU A 354 25.66 -23.72 -39.85
N LYS A 355 24.45 -23.29 -40.24
CA LYS A 355 23.75 -22.21 -39.53
C LYS A 355 23.18 -22.65 -38.19
N ILE A 356 22.69 -23.89 -38.08
CA ILE A 356 22.27 -24.48 -36.80
C ILE A 356 23.48 -24.56 -35.86
N GLU A 357 24.61 -25.07 -36.34
CA GLU A 357 25.86 -25.19 -35.59
C GLU A 357 26.37 -23.82 -35.13
N SER A 358 26.48 -22.86 -36.05
CA SER A 358 26.89 -21.48 -35.73
C SER A 358 25.97 -20.84 -34.68
N SER A 359 24.66 -21.10 -34.76
CA SER A 359 23.70 -20.62 -33.77
C SER A 359 23.88 -21.29 -32.41
N LEU A 360 24.11 -22.60 -32.38
CA LEU A 360 24.38 -23.34 -31.14
C LEU A 360 25.67 -22.87 -30.48
N GLU A 361 26.75 -22.73 -31.24
CA GLU A 361 28.00 -22.17 -30.75
C GLU A 361 27.82 -20.75 -30.21
N SER A 362 27.02 -19.92 -30.88
CA SER A 362 26.75 -18.57 -30.38
C SER A 362 25.99 -18.60 -29.05
N MET A 363 25.04 -19.53 -28.87
CA MET A 363 24.31 -19.67 -27.60
C MET A 363 25.23 -20.19 -26.49
N ILE A 364 26.11 -21.14 -26.79
CA ILE A 364 27.10 -21.67 -25.83
C ILE A 364 28.09 -20.57 -25.42
N LYS A 365 28.61 -19.80 -26.38
CA LYS A 365 29.49 -18.65 -26.09
C LYS A 365 28.79 -17.60 -25.24
N ILE A 366 27.50 -17.35 -25.49
CA ILE A 366 26.70 -16.45 -24.66
C ILE A 366 26.52 -17.04 -23.25
N GLU A 367 26.23 -18.34 -23.12
CA GLU A 367 26.12 -19.02 -21.82
C GLU A 367 27.41 -18.89 -20.99
N ASP A 368 28.58 -19.08 -21.61
CA ASP A 368 29.89 -18.91 -20.94
C ASP A 368 30.17 -17.47 -20.50
N THR A 369 29.57 -16.47 -21.17
CA THR A 369 29.74 -15.04 -20.81
C THR A 369 28.80 -14.58 -19.70
N VAL A 370 27.73 -15.32 -19.41
CA VAL A 370 26.76 -14.94 -18.39
C VAL A 370 27.22 -15.50 -17.03
N SER A 371 27.53 -14.60 -16.10
CA SER A 371 27.91 -14.97 -14.73
C SER A 371 26.87 -15.91 -14.09
N SER A 372 27.37 -16.95 -13.41
CA SER A 372 26.58 -17.90 -12.62
C SER A 372 25.60 -17.19 -11.66
N ASP A 373 25.96 -16.01 -11.17
CA ASP A 373 25.13 -15.23 -10.26
C ASP A 373 23.87 -14.68 -10.96
N ILE A 374 23.99 -14.22 -12.21
CA ILE A 374 22.86 -13.72 -13.02
C ILE A 374 21.92 -14.88 -13.37
N LEU A 375 22.47 -16.06 -13.68
CA LEU A 375 21.66 -17.26 -13.92
C LEU A 375 20.90 -17.70 -12.66
N SER A 376 21.54 -17.59 -11.50
CA SER A 376 20.87 -17.85 -10.22
C SER A 376 19.75 -16.84 -9.96
N GLU A 377 19.98 -15.55 -10.26
CA GLU A 377 19.00 -14.48 -10.07
C GLU A 377 17.80 -14.59 -11.02
N ILE A 378 18.03 -15.01 -12.28
CA ILE A 378 16.96 -15.28 -13.25
C ILE A 378 16.14 -16.50 -12.82
N LYS A 379 16.79 -17.56 -12.31
CA LYS A 379 16.09 -18.74 -11.77
C LYS A 379 15.26 -18.37 -10.55
N THR A 380 15.79 -17.58 -9.61
CA THR A 380 15.02 -17.12 -8.45
C THR A 380 13.86 -16.24 -8.87
N LYS A 381 14.03 -15.31 -9.81
CA LYS A 381 12.94 -14.48 -10.35
C LYS A 381 11.83 -15.31 -11.00
N LYS A 382 12.18 -16.31 -11.82
CA LYS A 382 11.18 -17.22 -12.41
C LYS A 382 10.44 -18.04 -11.36
N ASP A 383 11.13 -18.51 -10.33
CA ASP A 383 10.50 -19.23 -9.22
C ASP A 383 9.61 -18.33 -8.36
N GLU A 384 9.98 -17.07 -8.16
CA GLU A 384 9.16 -16.07 -7.49
C GLU A 384 7.90 -15.73 -8.30
N GLU A 385 8.03 -15.53 -9.61
CA GLU A 385 6.90 -15.33 -10.52
C GLU A 385 5.93 -16.52 -10.51
N ARG A 386 6.47 -17.74 -10.53
CA ARG A 386 5.66 -18.96 -10.43
C ARG A 386 4.87 -19.01 -9.12
N LYS A 387 5.53 -18.74 -7.98
CA LYS A 387 4.89 -18.69 -6.66
C LYS A 387 3.83 -17.58 -6.58
N LEU A 388 4.09 -16.42 -7.19
CA LEU A 388 3.15 -15.30 -7.21
C LEU A 388 1.92 -15.63 -8.06
N LYS A 389 2.11 -16.28 -9.21
CA LYS A 389 1.03 -16.77 -10.07
C LYS A 389 0.17 -17.82 -9.35
N GLU A 390 0.79 -18.79 -8.68
CA GLU A 390 0.08 -19.80 -7.88
C GLU A 390 -0.72 -19.18 -6.73
N ARG A 391 -0.19 -18.12 -6.09
CA ARG A 391 -0.92 -17.36 -5.06
C ARG A 391 -2.12 -16.61 -5.64
N LEU A 392 -1.96 -15.95 -6.78
CA LEU A 392 -3.05 -15.23 -7.46
C LEU A 392 -4.16 -16.20 -7.91
N ASP A 393 -3.80 -17.29 -8.58
CA ASP A 393 -4.75 -18.33 -9.00
C ASP A 393 -5.49 -18.93 -7.80
N GLY A 394 -4.79 -19.10 -6.66
CA GLY A 394 -5.39 -19.55 -5.40
C GLY A 394 -6.40 -18.54 -4.81
N GLN A 395 -6.09 -17.25 -4.84
CA GLN A 395 -7.02 -16.20 -4.41
C GLN A 395 -8.23 -16.09 -5.34
N GLU A 396 -8.01 -16.19 -6.65
CA GLU A 396 -9.08 -16.14 -7.64
C GLU A 396 -10.05 -17.32 -7.48
N LYS A 397 -9.53 -18.55 -7.30
CA LYS A 397 -10.36 -19.73 -7.00
C LYS A 397 -11.23 -19.53 -5.76
N ARG A 398 -10.67 -18.98 -4.67
CA ARG A 398 -11.43 -18.70 -3.45
C ARG A 398 -12.51 -17.64 -3.67
N ARG A 399 -12.20 -16.58 -4.44
CA ARG A 399 -13.17 -15.54 -4.81
C ARG A 399 -14.32 -16.11 -5.64
N LEU A 400 -14.01 -16.97 -6.60
CA LEU A 400 -14.98 -17.61 -7.47
C LEU A 400 -15.89 -18.58 -6.69
N GLU A 401 -15.32 -19.31 -5.71
CA GLU A 401 -16.09 -20.16 -4.80
C GLU A 401 -17.02 -19.36 -3.88
N GLN A 402 -16.55 -18.22 -3.34
CA GLN A 402 -17.38 -17.32 -2.55
C GLN A 402 -18.54 -16.75 -3.38
N LEU A 403 -18.26 -16.30 -4.61
CA LEU A 403 -19.29 -15.84 -5.54
C LEU A 403 -20.33 -16.94 -5.82
N ARG A 404 -19.88 -18.18 -6.07
CA ARG A 404 -20.79 -19.33 -6.25
C ARG A 404 -21.66 -19.59 -5.02
N LYS A 405 -21.12 -19.47 -3.80
CA LYS A 405 -21.90 -19.61 -2.54
C LYS A 405 -22.93 -18.49 -2.39
N VAL A 406 -22.53 -17.25 -2.68
CA VAL A 406 -23.43 -16.09 -2.66
C VAL A 406 -24.54 -16.24 -3.69
N GLU A 407 -24.22 -16.66 -4.91
CA GLU A 407 -25.18 -16.91 -5.97
C GLU A 407 -26.18 -18.01 -5.58
N GLN A 408 -25.71 -19.12 -5.00
CA GLN A 408 -26.60 -20.17 -4.47
C GLN A 408 -27.51 -19.67 -3.35
N ALA A 409 -27.00 -18.80 -2.47
CA ALA A 409 -27.80 -18.18 -1.41
C ALA A 409 -28.87 -17.24 -1.99
N LEU A 410 -28.51 -16.42 -2.99
CA LEU A 410 -29.45 -15.58 -3.73
C LEU A 410 -30.51 -16.41 -4.47
N GLN A 411 -30.12 -17.50 -5.13
CA GLN A 411 -31.06 -18.42 -5.76
C GLN A 411 -32.03 -19.04 -4.74
N ARG A 412 -31.56 -19.38 -3.53
CA ARG A 412 -32.44 -19.87 -2.45
C ARG A 412 -33.37 -18.78 -1.93
N ALA A 413 -32.90 -17.54 -1.80
CA ALA A 413 -33.71 -16.41 -1.36
C ALA A 413 -34.78 -16.03 -2.40
N ASN A 414 -34.44 -16.14 -3.70
CA ASN A 414 -35.34 -15.84 -4.81
C ASN A 414 -36.32 -16.97 -5.12
N LYS A 415 -36.12 -18.19 -4.60
CA LYS A 415 -37.13 -19.24 -4.69
C LYS A 415 -38.37 -18.79 -3.94
N SER A 416 -39.51 -18.78 -4.63
CA SER A 416 -40.80 -18.49 -4.01
C SER A 416 -40.99 -19.39 -2.79
N ILE A 417 -41.25 -18.79 -1.63
CA ILE A 417 -41.61 -19.53 -0.42
C ILE A 417 -42.81 -20.41 -0.79
N PRO A 418 -42.72 -21.75 -0.64
CA PRO A 418 -43.85 -22.61 -0.95
C PRO A 418 -45.04 -22.15 -0.11
N LYS A 419 -46.09 -21.69 -0.79
CA LYS A 419 -47.34 -21.32 -0.13
C LYS A 419 -47.85 -22.57 0.53
N HIS A 420 -47.94 -22.53 1.85
CA HIS A 420 -48.45 -23.63 2.65
C HIS A 420 -49.94 -23.75 2.33
N ASP A 421 -50.29 -24.56 1.35
CA ASP A 421 -51.69 -24.93 1.15
C ASP A 421 -52.20 -25.51 2.47
N LYS A 422 -53.39 -25.02 2.84
CA LYS A 422 -54.00 -25.08 4.15
C LYS A 422 -53.66 -26.38 4.88
N LYS A 423 -52.82 -26.29 5.91
CA LYS A 423 -52.66 -27.35 6.92
C LYS A 423 -54.07 -27.77 7.36
N ARG A 424 -54.43 -29.03 7.13
CA ARG A 424 -55.56 -29.64 7.83
C ARG A 424 -55.31 -29.46 9.33
N SER A 425 -56.33 -29.04 10.08
CA SER A 425 -56.22 -28.88 11.53
C SER A 425 -55.90 -30.25 12.14
N ILE A 426 -54.65 -30.43 12.57
CA ILE A 426 -54.25 -31.61 13.34
C ILE A 426 -54.74 -31.36 14.76
N GLU A 427 -55.59 -32.24 15.26
CA GLU A 427 -56.07 -32.23 16.64
C GLU A 427 -54.88 -32.30 17.61
N ARG A 428 -54.97 -31.54 18.70
CA ARG A 428 -53.92 -31.49 19.72
C ARG A 428 -53.85 -32.82 20.47
N MET A 429 -52.98 -33.71 19.99
CA MET A 429 -52.52 -34.87 20.76
C MET A 429 -51.44 -34.42 21.75
N LEU A 430 -51.54 -34.90 22.99
CA LEU A 430 -50.54 -34.70 24.04
C LEU A 430 -49.13 -35.08 23.52
N PRO A 431 -48.08 -34.36 23.94
CA PRO A 431 -46.73 -34.58 23.43
C PRO A 431 -46.25 -35.99 23.79
N TYR A 432 -46.17 -36.86 22.78
CA TYR A 432 -45.46 -38.12 22.89
C TYR A 432 -43.98 -37.83 23.15
N LYS A 433 -43.43 -38.41 24.21
CA LYS A 433 -42.00 -38.34 24.53
C LYS A 433 -41.20 -38.86 23.35
N LEU A 434 -40.53 -37.98 22.62
CA LEU A 434 -39.48 -38.35 21.68
C LEU A 434 -38.39 -39.08 22.47
N VAL A 435 -38.38 -40.41 22.38
CA VAL A 435 -37.19 -41.20 22.63
C VAL A 435 -36.23 -40.83 21.51
N THR A 436 -35.32 -39.90 21.79
CA THR A 436 -34.10 -39.74 21.02
C THR A 436 -33.43 -41.11 21.00
N LYS A 437 -33.43 -41.79 19.86
CA LYS A 437 -32.52 -42.92 19.64
C LYS A 437 -31.13 -42.39 19.94
N HIS A 438 -30.55 -42.82 21.06
CA HIS A 438 -29.12 -42.67 21.27
C HIS A 438 -28.46 -43.29 20.04
N ARG A 439 -27.74 -42.48 19.27
CA ARG A 439 -26.87 -42.99 18.21
C ARG A 439 -25.93 -43.98 18.89
N ASN A 440 -26.01 -45.25 18.49
CA ASN A 440 -25.14 -46.27 19.03
C ASN A 440 -23.69 -45.87 18.73
N GLN A 441 -22.80 -46.05 19.69
CA GLN A 441 -21.37 -45.74 19.56
C GLN A 441 -20.74 -46.49 18.37
N SER A 442 -21.33 -47.64 17.99
CA SER A 442 -21.02 -48.41 16.78
C SER A 442 -21.17 -47.61 15.49
N ASP A 443 -22.20 -46.79 15.36
CA ASP A 443 -22.51 -46.08 14.12
C ASP A 443 -21.58 -44.88 13.92
N ILE A 444 -21.11 -44.31 15.03
CA ILE A 444 -20.10 -43.23 15.03
C ILE A 444 -18.73 -43.80 14.67
N LEU A 445 -18.37 -44.97 15.21
CA LEU A 445 -17.12 -45.66 14.88
C LEU A 445 -17.10 -46.14 13.43
N ALA A 446 -18.21 -46.67 12.91
CA ALA A 446 -18.33 -47.07 11.50
C ALA A 446 -18.12 -45.86 10.56
N ALA A 447 -18.74 -44.72 10.86
CA ALA A 447 -18.58 -43.50 10.07
C ALA A 447 -17.15 -42.90 10.16
N GLN A 448 -16.43 -43.15 11.26
CA GLN A 448 -15.02 -42.77 11.39
C GLN A 448 -14.11 -43.70 10.60
N GLN A 449 -14.33 -45.02 10.66
CA GLN A 449 -13.58 -46.00 9.87
C GLN A 449 -13.80 -45.80 8.36
N GLU A 450 -15.00 -45.47 7.93
CA GLU A 450 -15.29 -45.17 6.53
C GLU A 450 -14.54 -43.92 6.05
N LYS A 451 -14.43 -42.89 6.91
CA LYS A 451 -13.60 -41.71 6.64
C LYS A 451 -12.11 -42.01 6.60
N GLU A 452 -11.60 -42.83 7.53
CA GLU A 452 -10.19 -43.24 7.53
C GLU A 452 -9.86 -44.08 6.30
N ASN A 453 -10.72 -45.03 5.93
CA ASN A 453 -10.54 -45.83 4.72
C ASN A 453 -10.58 -44.99 3.45
N ALA A 454 -11.48 -44.00 3.36
CA ALA A 454 -11.50 -43.06 2.23
C ALA A 454 -10.23 -42.19 2.15
N LEU A 455 -9.58 -41.91 3.28
CA LEU A 455 -8.33 -41.16 3.34
C LEU A 455 -7.12 -42.03 2.92
N LEU A 456 -7.11 -43.32 3.30
CA LEU A 456 -6.02 -44.24 2.99
C LEU A 456 -6.10 -44.83 1.56
N PHE A 457 -7.31 -45.14 1.09
CA PHE A 457 -7.51 -45.93 -0.14
C PHE A 457 -8.26 -45.17 -1.25
N GLY A 458 -8.65 -43.92 -1.00
CA GLY A 458 -9.49 -43.15 -1.92
C GLY A 458 -10.97 -43.50 -1.83
N PRO A 459 -11.86 -42.71 -2.47
CA PRO A 459 -13.30 -42.96 -2.42
C PRO A 459 -13.66 -44.29 -3.08
N PRO A 460 -14.59 -45.08 -2.50
CA PRO A 460 -15.05 -46.31 -3.12
C PRO A 460 -15.73 -45.99 -4.47
N GLU A 461 -15.40 -46.73 -5.51
CA GLU A 461 -15.98 -46.60 -6.86
C GLU A 461 -17.51 -46.79 -6.88
#